data_AF-A0A812I7A9-F1
#
_entry.id   AF-A0A812I7A9-F1
#
_cell.length_a   1.000
_cell.length_b   1.000
_cell.length_c   1.000
_cell.angle_alpha   90.00
_cell.angle_beta   90.00
_cell.angle_gamma   90.00
#
_symmetry.space_group_name_H-M   'P 1'
#
loop_
_entity.id
_entity.type
_entity.pdbx_description
1 polymer ?
#
loop_
_entity_poly.entity_id
_entity_poly.type
_entity_poly.pdbx_seq_one_letter_code
_entity_poly.pdbx_strand_id
1 'polypeptide(L)'
;MVNTVRFLVHLHRRRFNQACEVYGLGPCAPLDAVIDIRAVAYAIGSFAGYSAMRALREVCQAARSAAADILDPLCPGHLYLCGGFEGALALSSVERLDPHAGVWEVLPPMTEARQYTCAGVMSGKIYVCGGWAGPQPVRSVECFDPDLARWSPMPPMLVARRFFCLWLQSVTRRISTSCSKYHLAPWFWQQS
;
A
#
# COMPACT_ATOMS: atom_id res chain seq x y z
N MET A 1 24.37 -30.54 43.46
CA MET A 1 23.30 -30.67 42.46
C MET A 1 23.32 -29.43 41.57
N VAL A 2 23.81 -29.55 40.33
CA VAL A 2 23.73 -28.46 39.36
C VAL A 2 22.25 -28.24 39.04
N ASN A 3 21.76 -27.02 39.20
CA ASN A 3 20.37 -26.70 38.95
C ASN A 3 20.11 -26.79 37.43
N THR A 4 19.53 -27.91 36.99
CA THR A 4 19.33 -28.29 35.59
C THR A 4 18.60 -27.21 34.80
N VAL A 5 17.69 -26.47 35.45
CA VAL A 5 17.00 -25.32 34.87
C VAL A 5 17.98 -24.20 34.52
N ARG A 6 18.91 -23.90 35.42
CA ARG A 6 19.95 -22.87 35.21
C ARG A 6 20.91 -23.25 34.08
N PHE A 7 21.23 -24.54 33.96
CA PHE A 7 22.05 -25.08 32.87
C PHE A 7 21.32 -24.97 31.52
N LEU A 8 20.05 -25.37 31.46
CA LEU A 8 19.24 -25.30 30.23
C LEU A 8 19.03 -23.85 29.77
N VAL A 9 18.78 -22.92 30.70
CA VAL A 9 18.69 -21.48 30.39
C VAL A 9 20.02 -20.95 29.84
N HIS A 10 21.15 -21.33 30.44
CA HIS A 10 22.46 -20.91 29.96
C HIS A 10 22.77 -21.49 28.57
N LEU A 11 22.42 -22.77 28.33
CA LEU A 11 22.60 -23.43 27.05
C LEU A 11 21.72 -22.80 25.96
N HIS A 12 20.45 -22.52 26.27
CA HIS A 12 19.54 -21.82 25.36
C HIS A 12 20.09 -20.43 25.00
N ARG A 13 20.58 -19.68 25.99
CA ARG A 13 21.17 -18.34 25.76
C ARG A 13 22.39 -18.39 24.83
N ARG A 14 23.27 -19.37 25.00
CA ARG A 14 24.42 -19.57 24.10
C ARG A 14 24.00 -19.92 22.68
N ARG A 15 23.04 -20.85 22.51
CA ARG A 15 22.54 -21.25 21.19
C ARG A 15 21.83 -20.10 20.47
N PHE A 16 21.05 -19.31 21.21
CA PHE A 16 20.39 -18.13 20.68
C PHE A 16 21.40 -17.08 20.22
N ASN A 17 22.41 -16.76 21.04
CA ASN A 17 23.47 -15.82 20.66
C ASN A 17 24.22 -16.28 19.41
N GLN A 18 24.54 -17.58 19.30
CA GLN A 18 25.21 -18.14 18.13
C GLN A 18 24.33 -18.05 16.87
N ALA A 19 23.01 -18.25 16.99
CA ALA A 19 22.08 -18.04 15.88
C ALA A 19 22.02 -16.56 15.47
N CYS A 20 21.99 -15.63 16.44
CA CYS A 20 22.03 -14.20 16.15
C CYS A 20 23.30 -13.79 15.37
N GLU A 21 24.47 -14.34 15.73
CA GLU A 21 25.72 -14.10 15.00
C GLU A 21 25.67 -14.62 13.56
N VAL A 22 25.15 -15.84 13.35
CA VAL A 22 25.02 -16.45 12.00
C VAL A 22 24.08 -15.65 11.09
N TYR A 23 23.03 -15.06 11.63
CA TYR A 23 22.04 -14.29 10.88
C TYR A 23 22.27 -12.77 10.91
N GLY A 24 23.40 -12.30 11.47
CA GLY A 24 23.74 -10.87 11.51
C GLY A 24 22.79 -10.01 12.37
N LEU A 25 22.07 -10.62 13.30
CA LEU A 25 21.14 -9.91 14.20
C LEU A 25 21.91 -9.27 15.35
N GLY A 26 22.09 -7.95 15.29
CA GLY A 26 22.65 -7.19 16.40
C GLY A 26 21.72 -7.17 17.63
N PRO A 27 22.22 -6.84 18.84
CA PRO A 27 21.43 -6.78 20.07
C PRO A 27 20.30 -5.74 20.07
N CYS A 28 20.21 -4.89 19.04
CA CYS A 28 19.14 -3.91 18.81
C CYS A 28 18.41 -4.10 17.47
N ALA A 29 18.48 -5.29 16.86
CA ALA A 29 17.75 -5.55 15.63
C ALA A 29 16.24 -5.39 15.88
N PRO A 30 15.54 -4.59 15.05
CA PRO A 30 14.11 -4.39 15.22
C PRO A 30 13.37 -5.71 14.98
N LEU A 31 12.22 -5.86 15.65
CA LEU A 31 11.52 -7.15 15.75
C LEU A 31 11.00 -7.63 14.38
N ASP A 32 10.78 -6.71 13.45
CA ASP A 32 10.45 -6.96 12.05
C ASP A 32 11.59 -7.65 11.30
N ALA A 33 12.85 -7.24 11.50
CA ALA A 33 14.03 -7.85 10.87
C ALA A 33 14.24 -9.30 11.33
N VAL A 34 13.86 -9.63 12.56
CA VAL A 34 13.94 -11.00 13.10
C VAL A 34 12.82 -11.89 12.57
N ILE A 35 11.61 -11.33 12.42
CA ILE A 35 10.43 -12.03 11.90
C ILE A 35 10.55 -12.30 10.39
N ASP A 36 11.21 -11.41 9.64
CA ASP A 36 11.38 -11.56 8.18
C ASP A 36 12.41 -12.65 7.80
N ILE A 37 13.14 -13.18 8.78
CA ILE A 37 14.01 -14.34 8.57
C ILE A 37 13.11 -15.56 8.32
N ARG A 38 12.97 -15.95 7.05
CA ARG A 38 12.23 -17.15 6.61
C ARG A 38 12.60 -18.40 7.41
N ALA A 39 13.83 -18.52 7.89
CA ALA A 39 14.28 -19.63 8.73
C ALA A 39 13.55 -19.70 10.09
N VAL A 40 13.18 -18.58 10.69
CA VAL A 40 12.45 -18.52 11.97
C VAL A 40 11.00 -18.98 11.76
N ALA A 41 10.33 -18.45 10.73
CA ALA A 41 8.99 -18.90 10.35
C ALA A 41 8.97 -20.39 9.98
N TYR A 42 10.00 -20.86 9.27
CA TYR A 42 10.13 -22.27 8.90
C TYR A 42 10.36 -23.17 10.11
N ALA A 43 11.20 -22.77 11.07
CA ALA A 43 11.44 -23.51 12.30
C ALA A 43 10.19 -23.58 13.20
N ILE A 44 9.43 -22.48 13.31
CA ILE A 44 8.16 -22.47 14.06
C ILE A 44 7.15 -23.40 13.37
N GLY A 45 7.05 -23.34 12.05
CA GLY A 45 6.17 -24.23 11.28
C GLY A 45 6.55 -25.71 11.39
N SER A 46 7.84 -26.04 11.38
CA SER A 46 8.31 -27.42 11.41
C SER A 46 8.26 -28.05 12.80
N PHE A 47 8.53 -27.29 13.86
CA PHE A 47 8.57 -27.82 15.23
C PHE A 47 7.28 -27.62 16.02
N ALA A 48 6.57 -26.51 15.81
CA ALA A 48 5.36 -26.17 16.57
C ALA A 48 4.05 -26.35 15.74
N GLY A 49 4.18 -26.61 14.44
CA GLY A 49 3.06 -26.99 13.57
C GLY A 49 2.16 -25.83 13.15
N TYR A 50 1.07 -26.18 12.45
CA TYR A 50 0.15 -25.23 11.83
C TYR A 50 -0.56 -24.30 12.83
N SER A 51 -0.91 -24.80 14.02
CA SER A 51 -1.55 -24.01 15.08
C SER A 51 -0.66 -22.86 15.56
N ALA A 52 0.64 -23.11 15.74
CA ALA A 52 1.62 -22.10 16.11
C ALA A 52 1.81 -21.06 15.00
N MET A 53 1.84 -21.48 13.74
CA MET A 53 1.90 -20.54 12.60
C MET A 53 0.65 -19.68 12.48
N ARG A 54 -0.53 -20.22 12.77
CA ARG A 54 -1.78 -19.44 12.81
C ARG A 54 -1.73 -18.41 13.94
N ALA A 55 -1.34 -18.82 15.15
CA ALA A 55 -1.19 -17.91 16.29
C ALA A 55 -0.17 -16.80 15.98
N LEU A 56 0.98 -17.14 15.39
CA LEU A 56 1.98 -16.17 14.96
C LEU A 56 1.41 -15.17 13.94
N ARG A 57 0.64 -15.65 12.95
CA ARG A 57 -0.02 -14.77 11.98
C ARG A 57 -0.97 -13.78 12.65
N GLU A 58 -1.83 -14.27 13.55
CA GLU A 58 -2.79 -13.43 14.28
C GLU A 58 -2.06 -12.38 15.14
N VAL A 59 -0.99 -12.78 15.84
CA VAL A 59 -0.16 -11.86 16.62
C VAL A 59 0.53 -10.82 15.73
N CYS A 60 1.11 -11.22 14.60
CA CYS A 60 1.72 -10.28 13.66
C CYS A 60 0.69 -9.33 13.05
N GLN A 61 -0.52 -9.81 12.74
CA GLN A 61 -1.61 -8.97 12.26
C GLN A 61 -2.07 -7.98 13.33
N ALA A 62 -2.24 -8.43 14.58
CA ALA A 62 -2.59 -7.60 15.72
C ALA A 62 -1.52 -6.52 15.97
N ALA A 63 -0.24 -6.92 15.97
CA ALA A 63 0.88 -6.00 16.12
C ALA A 63 0.92 -4.96 14.98
N ARG A 64 0.72 -5.38 13.72
CA ARG A 64 0.62 -4.45 12.59
C ARG A 64 -0.57 -3.49 12.72
N SER A 65 -1.72 -3.99 13.18
CA SER A 65 -2.89 -3.13 13.39
C SER A 65 -2.67 -2.11 14.50
N ALA A 66 -2.11 -2.52 15.63
CA ALA A 66 -1.80 -1.62 16.73
C ALA A 66 -0.71 -0.61 16.34
N ALA A 67 0.30 -1.06 15.58
CA ALA A 67 1.32 -0.18 15.03
C ALA A 67 0.72 0.84 14.05
N ALA A 68 -0.21 0.43 13.18
CA ALA A 68 -0.96 1.35 12.33
C ALA A 68 -1.76 2.36 13.17
N ASP A 69 -2.48 1.93 14.20
CA ASP A 69 -3.25 2.84 15.06
C ASP A 69 -2.35 3.87 15.78
N ILE A 70 -1.09 3.52 16.10
CA ILE A 70 -0.10 4.41 16.71
C ILE A 70 0.59 5.31 15.68
N LEU A 71 0.85 4.80 14.49
CA LEU A 71 1.62 5.50 13.44
C LEU A 71 0.74 6.33 12.49
N ASP A 72 -0.51 5.95 12.26
CA ASP A 72 -1.47 6.65 11.40
C ASP A 72 -1.63 8.13 11.79
N PRO A 73 -1.68 8.53 13.08
CA PRO A 73 -1.73 9.93 13.48
C PRO A 73 -0.43 10.70 13.20
N LEU A 74 0.72 9.99 13.21
CA LEU A 74 2.05 10.56 13.02
C LEU A 74 2.41 10.73 11.54
N CYS A 75 1.88 9.84 10.69
CA CYS A 75 2.10 9.83 9.25
C CYS A 75 0.78 9.57 8.52
N PRO A 76 -0.15 10.55 8.47
CA PRO A 76 -1.38 10.40 7.71
C PRO A 76 -1.10 10.00 6.26
N GLY A 77 -1.84 9.00 5.78
CA GLY A 77 -1.95 8.76 4.35
C GLY A 77 -2.54 9.98 3.68
N HIS A 78 -1.83 10.55 2.72
CA HIS A 78 -2.35 11.65 1.91
C HIS A 78 -3.17 11.10 0.75
N LEU A 79 -4.25 11.80 0.37
CA LEU A 79 -5.03 11.44 -0.82
C LEU A 79 -4.53 12.25 -2.00
N TYR A 80 -4.25 11.57 -3.12
CA TYR A 80 -3.76 12.20 -4.34
C TYR A 80 -4.80 12.06 -5.45
N LEU A 81 -5.09 13.18 -6.12
CA LEU A 81 -5.88 13.23 -7.34
C LEU A 81 -4.93 13.55 -8.50
N CYS A 82 -4.90 12.70 -9.51
CA CYS A 82 -4.03 12.85 -10.66
C CYS A 82 -4.85 12.90 -11.95
N GLY A 83 -4.84 14.04 -12.63
CA GLY A 83 -5.56 14.27 -13.87
C GLY A 83 -7.06 14.46 -13.67
N GLY A 84 -7.84 14.00 -14.66
CA GLY A 84 -9.29 14.20 -14.66
C GLY A 84 -9.76 14.90 -15.92
N PHE A 85 -10.97 15.47 -15.85
CA PHE A 85 -11.63 16.09 -16.98
C PHE A 85 -12.42 17.30 -16.49
N GLU A 86 -12.19 18.45 -17.13
CA GLU A 86 -12.95 19.68 -16.90
C GLU A 86 -13.57 20.15 -18.21
N GLY A 87 -14.91 20.08 -18.31
CA GLY A 87 -15.70 20.50 -19.46
C GLY A 87 -15.51 19.64 -20.71
N ALA A 88 -14.34 19.75 -21.34
CA ALA A 88 -13.93 18.99 -22.54
C ALA A 88 -12.44 18.61 -22.52
N LEU A 89 -11.66 19.11 -21.56
CA LEU A 89 -10.21 19.01 -21.54
C LEU A 89 -9.77 17.97 -20.50
N ALA A 90 -8.85 17.10 -20.91
CA ALA A 90 -8.12 16.26 -19.98
C ALA A 90 -7.17 17.14 -19.14
N LEU A 91 -7.04 16.84 -17.86
CA LEU A 91 -6.18 17.58 -16.95
C LEU A 91 -4.85 16.84 -16.74
N SER A 92 -3.77 17.61 -16.59
CA SER A 92 -2.48 17.12 -16.07
C SER A 92 -2.24 17.56 -14.62
N SER A 93 -3.18 18.32 -14.03
CA SER A 93 -3.08 18.78 -12.66
C SER A 93 -3.06 17.61 -11.69
N VAL A 94 -2.33 17.81 -10.59
CA VAL A 94 -2.22 16.85 -9.51
C VAL A 94 -2.45 17.61 -8.22
N GLU A 95 -3.35 17.08 -7.40
CA GLU A 95 -3.73 17.69 -6.12
C GLU A 95 -3.58 16.67 -5.00
N ARG A 96 -3.18 17.14 -3.84
CA ARG A 96 -3.04 16.32 -2.64
C ARG A 96 -3.88 16.90 -1.52
N LEU A 97 -4.71 16.08 -0.90
CA LEU A 97 -5.40 16.41 0.34
C LEU A 97 -4.49 16.09 1.52
N ASP A 98 -4.16 17.11 2.30
CA ASP A 98 -3.66 16.93 3.67
C ASP A 98 -4.88 16.71 4.58
N PRO A 99 -5.10 15.50 5.12
CA PRO A 99 -6.25 15.21 5.96
C PRO A 99 -6.17 15.89 7.34
N HIS A 100 -4.99 16.31 7.79
CA HIS A 100 -4.80 16.99 9.08
C HIS A 100 -5.17 18.47 8.96
N ALA A 101 -4.66 19.14 7.93
CA ALA A 101 -4.99 20.53 7.66
C ALA A 101 -6.35 20.70 6.96
N GLY A 102 -6.87 19.64 6.33
CA GLY A 102 -8.12 19.68 5.57
C GLY A 102 -8.03 20.53 4.31
N VAL A 103 -6.83 20.69 3.75
CA VAL A 103 -6.57 21.56 2.60
C VAL A 103 -6.08 20.75 1.40
N TRP A 104 -6.45 21.22 0.21
CA TRP A 104 -5.91 20.73 -1.05
C TRP A 104 -4.66 21.52 -1.41
N GLU A 105 -3.60 20.80 -1.72
CA GLU A 105 -2.32 21.34 -2.16
C GLU A 105 -2.07 20.95 -3.61
N VAL A 106 -1.68 21.94 -4.41
CA VAL A 106 -1.31 21.69 -5.81
C VAL A 106 0.10 21.10 -5.86
N LEU A 107 0.23 19.97 -6.54
CA LEU A 107 1.49 19.30 -6.79
C LEU A 107 1.98 19.54 -8.23
N PRO A 108 3.26 19.24 -8.51
CA PRO A 108 3.78 19.31 -9.86
C PRO A 108 2.91 18.49 -10.83
N PRO A 109 2.52 19.08 -11.98
CA PRO A 109 1.61 18.42 -12.91
C PRO A 109 2.31 17.23 -13.60
N MET A 110 1.49 16.29 -14.08
CA MET A 110 1.96 15.22 -14.96
C MET A 110 2.48 15.79 -16.29
N THR A 111 3.33 15.03 -16.96
CA THR A 111 3.89 15.41 -18.26
C THR A 111 2.81 15.40 -19.34
N GLU A 112 1.87 14.46 -19.25
CA GLU A 112 0.78 14.30 -20.21
C GLU A 112 -0.57 14.47 -19.50
N ALA A 113 -1.45 15.28 -20.09
CA ALA A 113 -2.82 15.46 -19.59
C ALA A 113 -3.67 14.23 -19.93
N ARG A 114 -4.33 13.65 -18.91
CA ARG A 114 -4.99 12.36 -19.05
C ARG A 114 -6.30 12.31 -18.27
N GLN A 115 -7.33 11.72 -18.87
CA GLN A 115 -8.59 11.36 -18.21
C GLN A 115 -8.79 9.83 -18.22
N TYR A 116 -9.67 9.32 -17.35
CA TYR A 116 -9.95 7.88 -17.22
C TYR A 116 -8.69 7.02 -17.00
N THR A 117 -7.72 7.58 -16.26
CA THR A 117 -6.45 6.96 -15.90
C THR A 117 -6.62 5.90 -14.82
N CYS A 118 -5.59 5.08 -14.67
CA CYS A 118 -5.46 4.15 -13.56
C CYS A 118 -4.29 4.60 -12.68
N ALA A 119 -4.47 4.67 -11.37
CA ALA A 119 -3.41 5.00 -10.42
C ALA A 119 -3.21 3.88 -9.39
N GLY A 120 -1.96 3.70 -8.95
CA GLY A 120 -1.61 2.74 -7.91
C GLY A 120 -0.39 3.19 -7.11
N VAL A 121 -0.31 2.76 -5.85
CA VAL A 121 0.83 3.07 -4.96
C VAL A 121 1.70 1.83 -4.81
N MET A 122 3.00 2.00 -5.05
CA MET A 122 3.98 0.93 -4.86
C MET A 122 5.27 1.52 -4.29
N SER A 123 5.76 0.96 -3.18
CA SER A 123 6.99 1.40 -2.52
C SER A 123 7.05 2.91 -2.24
N GLY A 124 5.94 3.49 -1.78
CA GLY A 124 5.84 4.93 -1.46
C GLY A 124 5.70 5.86 -2.68
N LYS A 125 5.69 5.31 -3.90
CA LYS A 125 5.56 6.08 -5.15
C LYS A 125 4.21 5.87 -5.81
N ILE A 126 3.74 6.87 -6.52
CA ILE A 126 2.44 6.85 -7.19
C ILE A 126 2.67 6.62 -8.68
N TYR A 127 2.04 5.59 -9.22
CA TYR A 127 2.12 5.23 -10.63
C TYR A 127 0.79 5.56 -11.29
N VAL A 128 0.83 6.31 -12.38
CA VAL A 128 -0.32 6.63 -13.22
C VAL A 128 -0.13 5.98 -14.58
N CYS A 129 -1.06 5.12 -14.96
CA CYS A 129 -0.98 4.25 -16.12
C CYS A 129 -2.13 4.52 -17.09
N GLY A 130 -1.79 4.71 -18.36
CA GLY A 130 -2.77 4.78 -19.43
C GLY A 130 -3.71 5.98 -19.34
N GLY A 131 -4.97 5.76 -19.69
CA GLY A 131 -6.01 6.79 -19.78
C GLY A 131 -6.24 7.26 -21.21
N TRP A 132 -6.74 8.48 -21.33
CA TRP A 132 -7.07 9.12 -22.59
C TRP A 132 -6.47 10.53 -22.61
N ALA A 133 -5.62 10.79 -23.59
CA ALA A 133 -5.06 12.12 -23.85
C ALA A 133 -5.45 12.56 -25.28
N GLY A 134 -6.18 13.66 -25.40
CA GLY A 134 -6.62 14.17 -26.72
C GLY A 134 -7.56 13.20 -27.46
N PRO A 135 -7.27 12.78 -28.71
CA PRO A 135 -8.15 11.92 -29.50
C PRO A 135 -7.94 10.40 -29.30
N GLN A 136 -6.90 9.97 -28.58
CA GLN A 136 -6.52 8.55 -28.52
C GLN A 136 -6.25 8.04 -27.09
N PRO A 137 -6.45 6.73 -26.83
CA PRO A 137 -6.04 6.10 -25.59
C PRO A 137 -4.52 6.02 -25.51
N VAL A 138 -3.96 6.24 -24.33
CA VAL A 138 -2.52 6.26 -24.12
C VAL A 138 -2.02 5.00 -23.44
N ARG A 139 -0.76 4.64 -23.74
CA ARG A 139 -0.04 3.51 -23.13
C ARG A 139 1.07 3.95 -22.19
N SER A 140 1.38 5.24 -22.16
CA SER A 140 2.40 5.85 -21.32
C SER A 140 2.07 5.63 -19.83
N VAL A 141 3.13 5.53 -19.04
CA VAL A 141 3.07 5.35 -17.59
C VAL A 141 4.01 6.39 -16.98
N GLU A 142 3.55 7.05 -15.94
CA GLU A 142 4.33 8.05 -15.20
C GLU A 142 4.37 7.67 -13.72
N CYS A 143 5.50 7.91 -13.07
CA CYS A 143 5.73 7.65 -11.65
C CYS A 143 6.06 8.95 -10.93
N PHE A 144 5.24 9.29 -9.94
CA PHE A 144 5.48 10.40 -9.03
C PHE A 144 6.20 9.92 -7.79
N ASP A 145 7.29 10.59 -7.48
CA ASP A 145 8.08 10.43 -6.26
C ASP A 145 7.71 11.57 -5.29
N PRO A 146 6.94 11.32 -4.21
CA PRO A 146 6.52 12.36 -3.27
C PRO A 146 7.68 13.02 -2.52
N ASP A 147 8.77 12.28 -2.25
CA ASP A 147 9.93 12.80 -1.52
C ASP A 147 10.69 13.83 -2.34
N LEU A 148 10.67 13.67 -3.67
CA LEU A 148 11.36 14.52 -4.63
C LEU A 148 10.42 15.46 -5.37
N ALA A 149 9.12 15.38 -5.08
CA ALA A 149 8.04 16.08 -5.75
C ALA A 149 8.20 16.10 -7.28
N ARG A 150 8.46 14.93 -7.90
CA ARG A 150 8.74 14.88 -9.34
C ARG A 150 8.12 13.68 -10.04
N TRP A 151 7.73 13.91 -11.29
CA TRP A 151 7.29 12.87 -12.20
C TRP A 151 8.47 12.30 -12.99
N SER A 152 8.42 11.00 -13.25
CA SER A 152 9.41 10.28 -14.04
C SER A 152 8.70 9.35 -15.03
N PRO A 153 9.11 9.32 -16.30
CA PRO A 153 8.52 8.44 -17.29
C PRO A 153 8.90 6.99 -16.98
N MET A 154 7.94 6.08 -17.12
CA MET A 154 8.13 4.65 -16.94
C MET A 154 7.94 3.91 -18.26
N PRO A 155 8.40 2.64 -18.37
CA PRO A 155 8.13 1.82 -19.54
C PRO A 155 6.63 1.78 -19.87
N PRO A 156 6.25 1.96 -21.15
CA PRO A 156 4.84 1.99 -21.53
C PRO A 156 4.19 0.61 -21.39
N MET A 157 2.88 0.60 -21.19
CA MET A 157 2.08 -0.61 -21.26
C MET A 157 2.12 -1.23 -22.66
N LEU A 158 1.98 -2.55 -22.73
CA LEU A 158 1.89 -3.29 -23.99
C LEU A 158 0.64 -2.91 -24.81
N VAL A 159 -0.45 -2.54 -24.11
CA VAL A 159 -1.73 -2.19 -24.71
C VAL A 159 -2.24 -0.92 -24.03
N ALA A 160 -2.74 0.04 -24.83
CA ALA A 160 -3.39 1.24 -24.32
C ALA A 160 -4.72 0.88 -23.64
N ARG A 161 -4.97 1.43 -22.45
CA ARG A 161 -6.17 1.13 -21.66
C ARG A 161 -6.85 2.41 -21.20
N ARG A 162 -8.18 2.44 -21.26
CA ARG A 162 -9.07 3.52 -20.77
C ARG A 162 -10.17 2.92 -19.90
N PHE A 163 -10.77 3.72 -19.01
CA PHE A 163 -11.84 3.31 -18.08
C PHE A 163 -11.45 2.24 -17.05
N PHE A 164 -10.15 2.07 -16.79
CA PHE A 164 -9.69 1.22 -15.71
C PHE A 164 -9.62 2.04 -14.42
N CYS A 165 -10.75 2.14 -13.72
CA CYS A 165 -10.70 2.33 -12.28
C CYS A 165 -10.19 1.00 -11.70
N LEU A 166 -8.96 0.96 -11.19
CA LEU A 166 -8.63 -0.04 -10.20
C LEU A 166 -9.53 0.26 -8.99
N TRP A 167 -10.63 -0.47 -8.88
CA TRP A 167 -11.21 -0.76 -7.58
C TRP A 167 -10.09 -1.46 -6.82
N LEU A 168 -9.42 -0.73 -5.93
CA LEU A 168 -8.50 -1.29 -4.95
C LEU A 168 -9.35 -2.13 -3.99
N GLN A 169 -9.73 -3.34 -4.42
CA GLN A 169 -10.21 -4.37 -3.50
C GLN A 169 -9.00 -4.88 -2.73
N SER A 170 -8.87 -4.34 -1.52
CA SER A 170 -8.34 -4.99 -0.34
C SER A 170 -6.86 -5.40 -0.35
N VAL A 171 -6.03 -4.57 0.27
CA VAL A 171 -5.27 -5.06 1.43
C VAL A 171 -5.52 -4.08 2.59
N THR A 172 -6.57 -4.38 3.36
CA THR A 172 -6.86 -3.92 4.73
C THR A 172 -6.82 -2.41 5.03
N ARG A 173 -7.95 -1.71 4.86
CA ARG A 173 -8.83 -1.20 5.95
C ARG A 173 -9.89 -0.27 5.34
N ARG A 174 -11.04 -0.21 6.01
CA ARG A 174 -12.32 0.38 5.59
C ARG A 174 -12.18 1.81 5.06
N ILE A 175 -12.72 2.06 3.87
CA ILE A 175 -13.31 3.36 3.53
C ILE A 175 -14.82 3.16 3.46
N SER A 176 -15.49 3.92 4.33
CA SER A 176 -16.94 4.05 4.45
C SER A 176 -17.57 4.42 3.11
N THR A 177 -18.52 3.61 2.66
CA THR A 177 -19.37 3.93 1.51
C THR A 177 -20.33 5.05 1.89
N SER A 178 -20.17 6.23 1.28
CA SER A 178 -21.27 7.16 1.08
C SER A 178 -21.09 7.90 -0.23
N CYS A 179 -21.60 7.29 -1.31
CA CYS A 179 -22.28 8.05 -2.35
C CYS A 179 -23.21 7.07 -3.09
N SER A 180 -24.36 6.78 -2.47
CA SER A 180 -25.49 6.18 -3.17
C SER A 180 -26.31 7.30 -3.80
N LYS A 181 -26.79 7.02 -5.02
CA LYS A 181 -27.84 7.73 -5.78
C LYS A 181 -27.38 8.81 -6.77
N TYR A 182 -26.82 8.37 -7.90
CA TYR A 182 -27.34 8.88 -9.16
C TYR A 182 -28.69 8.21 -9.40
N HIS A 183 -29.77 8.97 -9.24
CA HIS A 183 -31.11 8.59 -9.59
C HIS A 183 -31.19 8.32 -11.11
N LEU A 184 -31.16 7.04 -11.51
CA LEU A 184 -31.80 6.62 -12.74
C LEU A 184 -33.31 6.60 -12.47
N ALA A 185 -34.03 7.62 -12.96
CA ALA A 185 -35.49 7.61 -12.99
C ALA A 185 -35.96 6.84 -14.24
N PRO A 186 -36.76 5.77 -14.11
CA PRO A 186 -37.41 5.11 -15.22
C PRO A 186 -38.81 5.71 -15.42
N TRP A 187 -38.97 6.57 -16.43
CA TRP A 187 -40.30 6.98 -16.89
C TRP A 187 -40.60 6.30 -18.22
N PHE A 188 -41.24 5.14 -18.09
CA PHE A 188 -42.19 4.58 -19.03
C PHE A 188 -43.04 5.70 -19.66
N TRP A 189 -43.01 5.82 -20.99
CA TRP A 189 -44.18 6.28 -21.74
C TRP A 189 -44.77 5.06 -22.43
N GLN A 190 -45.92 4.61 -21.92
CA GLN A 190 -46.84 3.75 -22.64
C GLN A 190 -48.12 4.56 -22.89
N GLN A 191 -48.55 4.53 -24.14
CA GLN A 191 -49.89 4.81 -24.68
C GLN A 191 -50.28 6.27 -24.98
N SER A 192 -50.25 6.58 -26.28
CA SER A 192 -51.45 6.84 -27.09
C SER A 192 -51.20 6.37 -28.52
#